data_AF-A0A1Q5LPL6-F1
#
_entry.id   AF-A0A1Q5LPL6-F1
#
_cell.length_a   1.000
_cell.length_b   1.000
_cell.length_c   1.000
_cell.angle_alpha   90.00
_cell.angle_beta   90.00
_cell.angle_gamma   90.00
#
_symmetry.space_group_name_H-M   'P 1'
#
loop_
_entity.id
_entity.type
_entity.pdbx_description
1 polymer ?
#
loop_
_entity_poly.entity_id
_entity_poly.type
_entity_poly.pdbx_seq_one_letter_code
_entity_poly.pdbx_strand_id
1 'polypeptide(L)'
;MSVAGAGNASATDTPHCPSGYFCAFEHMNFTGNVYLAAGSDASWPERINRKDSSWANAGITGPGIPAWVKVYPLNFQLGASTICLAPGREVSYLSYANDGGRSHGWYHGC
;
A
#
# COMPACT_ATOMS: atom_id res chain seq x y z
N MET A 1 16.76 -14.94 38.28
CA MET A 1 16.81 -13.47 38.11
C MET A 1 16.63 -13.19 36.63
N SER A 2 15.47 -12.67 36.24
CA SER A 2 15.21 -12.17 34.89
C SER A 2 15.73 -10.73 34.76
N VAL A 3 16.45 -10.42 33.68
CA VAL A 3 16.10 -9.44 32.63
C VAL A 3 17.32 -9.21 31.71
N ALA A 4 17.11 -9.21 30.40
CA ALA A 4 17.68 -8.24 29.46
C ALA A 4 17.15 -8.56 28.05
N GLY A 5 16.44 -7.62 27.45
CA GLY A 5 15.83 -7.75 26.15
C GLY A 5 16.83 -7.67 24.99
N ALA A 6 16.35 -8.10 23.83
CA ALA A 6 16.86 -7.67 22.55
C ALA A 6 15.66 -7.19 21.73
N GLY A 7 15.47 -5.87 21.71
CA GLY A 7 14.76 -5.23 20.62
C GLY A 7 15.63 -5.32 19.37
N ASN A 8 15.05 -5.85 18.31
CA ASN A 8 14.94 -5.24 16.99
C ASN A 8 14.38 -6.34 16.10
N ALA A 9 13.10 -6.23 15.75
CA ALA A 9 12.61 -6.93 14.58
C ALA A 9 13.52 -6.51 13.42
N SER A 10 14.27 -7.47 12.88
CA SER A 10 15.01 -7.28 11.64
C SER A 10 14.00 -6.95 10.55
N ALA A 11 13.75 -5.65 10.33
CA ALA A 11 13.25 -5.19 9.04
C ALA A 11 14.41 -5.36 8.07
N THR A 12 14.47 -6.52 7.44
CA THR A 12 15.43 -6.83 6.40
C THR A 12 15.35 -5.80 5.28
N ASP A 13 16.53 -5.31 4.92
CA ASP A 13 16.87 -4.29 3.92
C ASP A 13 16.54 -4.72 2.48
N THR A 14 15.26 -4.98 2.20
CA THR A 14 14.76 -5.22 0.84
C THR A 14 13.57 -4.30 0.67
N PRO A 15 13.56 -3.34 -0.28
CA PRO A 15 12.40 -2.51 -0.50
C PRO A 15 11.29 -3.42 -1.02
N HIS A 16 10.44 -3.92 -0.12
CA HIS A 16 9.26 -4.73 -0.47
C HIS A 16 8.36 -4.00 -1.47
N CYS A 17 8.51 -2.67 -1.54
CA CYS A 17 7.97 -1.83 -2.57
C CYS A 17 9.07 -1.08 -3.34
N PRO A 18 9.31 -1.40 -4.63
CA PRO A 18 10.33 -0.71 -5.43
C PRO A 18 10.04 0.79 -5.56
N SER A 19 11.10 1.60 -5.65
CA SER A 19 10.95 3.05 -5.92
C SER A 19 10.11 3.30 -7.17
N GLY A 20 9.16 4.23 -7.08
CA GLY A 20 8.17 4.53 -8.12
C GLY A 20 6.92 3.64 -8.10
N TYR A 21 6.79 2.70 -7.16
CA TYR A 21 5.65 1.80 -7.09
C TYR A 21 4.76 2.05 -5.86
N PHE A 22 3.49 1.71 -6.05
CA PHE A 22 2.53 1.40 -5.01
C PHE A 22 2.45 -0.11 -4.84
N CYS A 23 2.36 -0.56 -3.59
CA CYS A 23 2.32 -1.96 -3.24
C CYS A 23 1.15 -2.25 -2.31
N ALA A 24 0.29 -3.18 -2.70
CA ALA A 24 -0.77 -3.74 -1.88
C ALA A 24 -0.43 -5.20 -1.59
N PHE A 25 -0.44 -5.58 -0.32
CA PHE A 25 -0.08 -6.92 0.15
C PHE A 25 -1.31 -7.63 0.68
N GLU A 26 -1.41 -8.93 0.38
CA GLU A 26 -2.55 -9.78 0.75
C GLU A 26 -2.72 -9.93 2.26
N HIS A 27 -1.64 -9.84 3.01
CA HIS A 27 -1.67 -10.01 4.46
C HIS A 27 -1.10 -8.79 5.17
N MET A 28 -1.39 -8.70 6.47
CA MET A 28 -0.82 -7.66 7.33
C MET A 28 0.72 -7.74 7.36
N ASN A 29 1.35 -6.63 7.75
CA ASN A 29 2.80 -6.52 7.91
C ASN A 29 3.60 -6.88 6.64
N PHE A 30 3.07 -6.54 5.45
CA PHE A 30 3.75 -6.64 4.16
C PHE A 30 4.09 -8.07 3.75
N THR A 31 3.19 -9.01 4.03
CA THR A 31 3.35 -10.44 3.74
C THR A 31 2.30 -10.95 2.74
N GLY A 32 2.47 -12.19 2.27
CA GLY A 32 1.58 -12.80 1.29
C GLY A 32 1.86 -12.34 -0.15
N ASN A 33 0.88 -12.49 -1.03
CA ASN A 33 1.02 -12.01 -2.40
C ASN A 33 1.11 -10.48 -2.43
N VAL A 34 1.99 -9.95 -3.29
CA VAL A 34 2.14 -8.50 -3.50
C VAL A 34 1.65 -8.09 -4.89
N TYR A 35 0.82 -7.08 -4.95
CA TYR A 35 0.48 -6.36 -6.16
C TYR A 35 1.30 -5.08 -6.23
N LEU A 36 2.02 -4.89 -7.35
CA LEU A 36 2.92 -3.77 -7.61
C LEU A 36 2.33 -2.94 -8.76
N ALA A 37 2.26 -1.62 -8.59
CA ALA A 37 1.79 -0.73 -9.64
C ALA A 37 2.58 0.58 -9.69
N ALA A 38 3.12 0.91 -10.87
CA ALA A 38 3.80 2.18 -11.12
C ALA A 38 2.84 3.30 -11.58
N GLY A 39 1.58 2.96 -11.87
CA GLY A 39 0.56 3.90 -12.35
C GLY A 39 -0.83 3.50 -11.87
N SER A 40 -1.83 4.32 -12.16
CA SER A 40 -3.21 4.05 -11.75
C SER A 40 -3.74 2.77 -12.39
N ASP A 41 -4.53 2.00 -11.64
CA ASP A 41 -5.18 0.79 -12.15
C ASP A 41 -6.67 0.80 -11.77
N ALA A 42 -7.51 0.71 -12.81
CA ALA A 42 -8.97 0.74 -12.71
C ALA A 42 -9.57 -0.58 -12.22
N SER A 43 -8.86 -1.70 -12.26
CA SER A 43 -9.39 -2.97 -11.76
C SER A 43 -8.26 -3.92 -11.38
N TRP A 44 -8.11 -4.14 -10.08
CA TRP A 44 -7.12 -5.08 -9.56
C TRP A 44 -7.43 -6.53 -9.94
N PRO A 45 -6.39 -7.36 -10.14
CA PRO A 45 -6.53 -8.78 -10.39
C PRO A 45 -7.07 -9.52 -9.16
N GLU A 46 -7.73 -10.66 -9.39
CA GLU A 46 -8.37 -11.48 -8.35
C GLU A 46 -7.44 -11.88 -7.20
N ARG A 47 -6.14 -11.98 -7.44
CA ARG A 47 -5.13 -12.31 -6.42
C ARG A 47 -4.99 -11.26 -5.31
N ILE A 48 -5.45 -10.03 -5.54
CA ILE A 48 -5.38 -8.94 -4.53
C ILE A 48 -6.70 -8.18 -4.35
N ASN A 49 -7.62 -8.28 -5.32
CA ASN A 49 -8.93 -7.64 -5.25
C ASN A 49 -9.69 -8.13 -4.00
N ARG A 50 -9.99 -7.20 -3.09
CA ARG A 50 -10.57 -7.48 -1.77
C ARG A 50 -9.80 -8.48 -0.92
N LYS A 51 -8.48 -8.41 -0.98
CA LYS A 51 -7.59 -9.23 -0.16
C LYS A 51 -6.46 -8.41 0.44
N ASP A 52 -6.41 -7.11 0.19
CA ASP A 52 -5.33 -6.25 0.65
C ASP A 52 -5.45 -5.94 2.14
N SER A 53 -4.39 -6.21 2.89
CA SER A 53 -4.33 -6.04 4.34
C SER A 53 -3.18 -5.14 4.81
N SER A 54 -2.22 -4.82 3.93
CA SER A 54 -1.19 -3.82 4.18
C SER A 54 -0.72 -3.16 2.89
N TRP A 55 -0.13 -1.96 3.01
CA TRP A 55 0.17 -1.10 1.87
C TRP A 55 1.45 -0.30 2.04
N ALA A 56 2.16 -0.07 0.94
CA ALA A 56 3.32 0.80 0.88
C ALA A 56 3.25 1.69 -0.36
N ASN A 57 3.63 2.96 -0.22
CA ASN A 57 3.77 3.90 -1.33
C ASN A 57 5.23 4.34 -1.43
N ALA A 58 5.97 3.78 -2.39
CA ALA A 58 7.34 4.16 -2.70
C ALA A 58 7.41 5.18 -3.86
N GLY A 59 6.36 6.00 -4.04
CA GLY A 59 6.25 6.97 -5.11
C GLY A 59 7.39 7.99 -5.21
N ILE A 60 7.73 8.35 -6.44
CA ILE A 60 8.72 9.40 -6.73
C ILE A 60 8.07 10.77 -6.51
N THR A 61 8.78 11.65 -5.83
CA THR A 61 8.34 13.04 -5.61
C THR A 61 9.07 13.98 -6.56
N GLY A 62 8.36 15.00 -7.02
CA GLY A 62 8.91 16.04 -7.90
C GLY A 62 7.84 17.00 -8.39
N PRO A 63 8.22 18.15 -8.98
CA PRO A 63 7.27 19.10 -9.53
C PRO A 63 6.35 18.45 -10.56
N GLY A 64 5.04 18.57 -10.35
CA GLY A 64 4.02 18.01 -11.25
C GLY A 64 3.89 16.48 -11.22
N ILE A 65 4.59 15.77 -10.35
CA ILE A 65 4.47 14.31 -10.23
C ILE A 65 3.37 13.97 -9.20
N PRO A 66 2.29 13.26 -9.58
CA PRO A 66 1.33 12.76 -8.62
C PRO A 66 1.98 11.61 -7.83
N ALA A 67 2.19 11.81 -6.54
CA ALA A 67 2.94 10.88 -5.67
C ALA A 67 2.09 10.28 -4.54
N TRP A 68 0.84 10.70 -4.39
CA TRP A 68 -0.10 10.15 -3.41
C TRP A 68 -0.93 9.05 -4.04
N VAL A 69 -1.21 7.99 -3.28
CA VAL A 69 -2.06 6.89 -3.76
C VAL A 69 -3.39 6.90 -3.02
N LYS A 70 -4.51 6.89 -3.76
CA LYS A 70 -5.83 6.60 -3.21
C LYS A 70 -6.27 5.21 -3.67
N VAL A 71 -6.67 4.37 -2.73
CA VAL A 71 -7.28 3.05 -3.00
C VAL A 71 -8.79 3.17 -2.86
N TYR A 72 -9.52 2.47 -3.72
CA TYR A 72 -10.97 2.59 -3.83
C TYR A 72 -11.67 1.23 -3.69
N PRO A 73 -12.89 1.22 -3.13
CA PRO A 73 -13.64 -0.02 -2.87
C PRO A 73 -14.37 -0.57 -4.10
N LEU A 74 -14.39 0.18 -5.19
CA LEU A 74 -15.00 -0.19 -6.47
C LEU A 74 -13.96 -0.07 -7.60
N ASN A 75 -14.28 -0.67 -8.74
CA ASN A 75 -13.48 -0.48 -9.95
C ASN A 75 -13.57 0.97 -10.44
N PHE A 76 -12.64 1.37 -11.30
CA PHE A 76 -12.57 2.68 -11.95
C PHE A 76 -12.44 3.85 -10.95
N GLN A 77 -11.74 3.64 -9.84
CA GLN A 77 -11.50 4.65 -8.81
C GLN A 77 -12.78 5.28 -8.24
N LEU A 78 -13.83 4.46 -8.08
CA LEU A 78 -15.14 4.90 -7.60
C LEU A 78 -15.35 4.62 -6.11
N GLY A 79 -16.24 5.41 -5.50
CA GLY A 79 -16.55 5.35 -4.07
C GLY A 79 -15.61 6.21 -3.20
N ALA A 80 -15.88 6.27 -1.90
CA ALA A 80 -14.97 6.92 -0.96
C ALA A 80 -13.68 6.11 -0.86
N SER A 81 -12.51 6.76 -0.96
CA SER A 81 -11.23 6.07 -0.88
C SER A 81 -11.10 5.35 0.46
N THR A 82 -10.72 4.07 0.45
CA THR A 82 -10.50 3.26 1.66
C THR A 82 -9.23 3.69 2.38
N ILE A 83 -8.19 4.05 1.63
CA ILE A 83 -6.95 4.60 2.18
C ILE A 83 -6.37 5.62 1.22
N CYS A 84 -5.68 6.60 1.77
CA CYS A 84 -4.89 7.55 1.03
C CYS A 84 -3.48 7.65 1.63
N LEU A 85 -2.46 7.41 0.80
CA LEU A 85 -1.07 7.23 1.22
C LEU A 85 -0.18 8.31 0.62
N ALA A 86 0.50 9.06 1.48
CA ALA A 86 1.60 9.94 1.09
C ALA A 86 2.78 9.14 0.51
N PRO A 87 3.61 9.73 -0.35
CA PRO A 87 4.86 9.10 -0.78
C PRO A 87 5.76 8.81 0.43
N GLY A 88 6.37 7.62 0.44
CA GLY A 88 7.17 7.09 1.55
C GLY A 88 6.35 6.51 2.71
N ARG A 89 5.01 6.51 2.64
CA ARG A 89 4.18 5.98 3.71
C ARG A 89 3.92 4.49 3.56
N GLU A 90 4.01 3.80 4.69
CA GLU A 90 3.60 2.41 4.85
C GLU A 90 2.50 2.30 5.91
N VAL A 91 1.59 1.34 5.71
CA VAL A 91 0.51 1.00 6.64
C VAL A 91 0.48 -0.52 6.75
N SER A 92 0.90 -1.03 7.90
CA SER A 92 1.03 -2.47 8.16
C SER A 92 -0.31 -3.17 8.41
N TYR A 93 -1.34 -2.41 8.81
CA TYR A 93 -2.72 -2.87 8.95
C TYR A 93 -3.66 -1.68 9.19
N LEU A 94 -4.90 -1.75 8.68
CA LEU A 94 -5.93 -0.75 8.91
C LEU A 94 -7.33 -1.36 8.79
N SER A 95 -8.03 -1.52 9.92
CA SER A 95 -9.24 -2.35 10.00
C SER A 95 -10.36 -1.94 9.04
N TYR A 96 -10.61 -0.64 8.86
CA TYR A 96 -11.68 -0.17 7.96
C TYR A 96 -11.33 -0.22 6.48
N ALA A 97 -10.05 -0.36 6.13
CA ALA A 97 -9.57 -0.46 4.75
C ALA A 97 -9.25 -1.90 4.33
N ASN A 98 -9.18 -2.82 5.29
CA ASN A 98 -8.84 -4.22 5.10
C ASN A 98 -9.77 -4.91 4.10
N ASP A 99 -9.20 -5.66 3.17
CA ASP A 99 -9.89 -6.38 2.09
C ASP A 99 -10.83 -5.48 1.28
N GLY A 100 -10.54 -4.18 1.27
CA GLY A 100 -11.39 -3.16 0.71
C GLY A 100 -11.03 -2.82 -0.72
N GLY A 101 -9.77 -2.98 -1.13
CA GLY A 101 -9.25 -2.44 -2.37
C GLY A 101 -9.69 -3.18 -3.63
N ARG A 102 -10.04 -2.40 -4.66
CA ARG A 102 -10.39 -2.90 -6.00
C ARG A 102 -9.73 -2.13 -7.14
N SER A 103 -9.37 -0.89 -6.89
CA SER A 103 -8.68 -0.02 -7.85
C SER A 103 -7.89 1.03 -7.09
N HIS A 104 -6.98 1.69 -7.77
CA HIS A 104 -6.22 2.79 -7.18
C HIS A 104 -5.86 3.84 -8.22
N GLY A 105 -5.49 5.02 -7.75
CA GLY A 105 -4.87 6.03 -8.61
C GLY A 105 -3.79 6.82 -7.90
N TRP A 106 -2.97 7.49 -8.73
CA TRP A 106 -1.96 8.44 -8.31
C TRP A 106 -2.49 9.87 -8.39
N TYR A 107 -2.24 10.66 -7.34
CA TYR A 107 -2.78 12.00 -7.15
C TYR A 107 -1.74 12.96 -6.56
N HIS A 108 -2.03 14.26 -6.58
CA HIS A 108 -1.21 15.29 -5.93
C HIS A 108 -1.45 15.42 -4.43
N GLY A 109 -2.46 14.74 -3.88
CA GLY A 109 -2.80 14.80 -2.45
C GLY A 109 -3.99 13.92 -2.09
N CYS A 110 -4.15 13.71 -0.78
CA CYS A 110 -5.44 13.41 -0.18
C CYS A 110 -6.23 14.71 -0.09
#